data_AF-A0ABD0C2U8-F1
#
_entry.id   AF-A0ABD0C2U8-F1
#
_cell.length_a   1.000
_cell.length_b   1.000
_cell.length_c   1.000
_cell.angle_alpha   90.00
_cell.angle_beta   90.00
_cell.angle_gamma   90.00
#
_symmetry.space_group_name_H-M   'P 1'
#
loop_
_entity.id
_entity.type
_entity.pdbx_description
1 polymer ?
#
loop_
_entity_poly.entity_id
_entity_poly.type
_entity_poly.pdbx_seq_one_letter_code
_entity_poly.pdbx_strand_id
1 'polypeptide(L)'
;MNVFELNNAIKQVQEKDLDPETLKDTLESLELPRNEKLDNVASWIEQNQMKLNWLKDKKRQLSEVETSIKKQTENLQEFLTKAIDDSGHKEIQTENHILKPRNYKDSVIVEATEKLPIDYIVCSEVVKPNKKLIYEDLKKGKQIKGAHLKRNRRTTIK
;
A
#
# COMPACT_ATOMS: atom_id res chain seq x y z
N MET A 1 29.59 30.83 9.74
CA MET A 1 28.27 30.29 10.08
C MET A 1 28.45 29.04 10.91
N ASN A 2 27.72 28.90 12.01
CA ASN A 2 27.81 27.73 12.88
C ASN A 2 26.90 26.61 12.33
N VAL A 3 27.34 25.35 12.38
CA VAL A 3 26.59 24.18 11.85
C VAL A 3 25.17 24.07 12.43
N PHE A 4 24.96 24.61 13.63
CA PHE A 4 23.66 24.70 14.30
C PHE A 4 22.67 25.68 13.62
N GLU A 5 23.15 26.84 13.15
CA GLU A 5 22.29 27.82 12.47
C GLU A 5 21.83 27.30 11.10
N LEU A 6 22.70 26.52 10.45
CA LEU A 6 22.45 25.89 9.16
C LEU A 6 21.34 24.83 9.20
N ASN A 7 21.39 23.97 10.22
CA ASN A 7 20.39 22.91 10.42
C ASN A 7 18.99 23.49 10.73
N ASN A 8 18.91 24.68 11.32
CA ASN A 8 17.64 25.33 11.62
C ASN A 8 16.92 25.84 10.37
N ALA A 9 17.64 26.37 9.37
CA ALA A 9 17.02 26.90 8.16
C ALA A 9 16.29 25.81 7.35
N ILE A 10 16.91 24.64 7.16
CA ILE A 10 16.28 23.51 6.47
C ILE A 10 15.12 22.96 7.32
N LYS A 11 15.29 22.79 8.64
CA LYS A 11 14.21 22.34 9.54
C LYS A 11 12.96 23.21 9.48
N GLN A 12 13.11 24.53 9.43
CA GLN A 12 11.97 25.45 9.28
C GLN A 12 11.22 25.26 7.95
N VAL A 13 11.90 24.79 6.90
CA VAL A 13 11.26 24.42 5.63
C VAL A 13 10.58 23.05 5.76
N GLN A 14 11.18 22.10 6.50
CA GLN A 14 10.60 20.77 6.73
C GLN A 14 9.26 20.80 7.47
N GLU A 15 9.09 21.77 8.39
CA GLU A 15 7.87 21.92 9.19
C GLU A 15 6.71 22.56 8.41
N LYS A 16 6.98 23.12 7.22
CA LYS A 16 5.98 23.75 6.36
C LYS A 16 5.47 22.75 5.33
N ASP A 17 4.15 22.64 5.20
CA ASP A 17 3.51 21.87 4.13
C ASP A 17 3.49 22.72 2.85
N LEU A 18 4.60 22.69 2.11
CA LEU A 18 4.80 23.46 0.89
C LEU A 18 4.54 22.59 -0.34
N ASP A 19 3.89 23.16 -1.36
CA ASP A 19 3.80 22.52 -2.66
C ASP A 19 5.19 22.39 -3.33
N PRO A 20 5.34 21.50 -4.33
CA PRO A 20 6.65 21.21 -4.92
C PRO A 20 7.38 22.41 -5.53
N GLU A 21 6.64 23.39 -6.06
CA GLU A 21 7.21 24.59 -6.69
C GLU A 21 7.70 25.56 -5.60
N THR A 22 6.86 25.87 -4.62
CA THR A 22 7.23 26.72 -3.48
C THR A 22 8.36 26.10 -2.64
N LEU A 23 8.38 24.78 -2.46
CA LEU A 23 9.46 24.08 -1.75
C LEU A 23 10.79 24.26 -2.47
N LYS A 24 10.80 24.10 -3.79
CA LYS A 24 12.01 24.26 -4.61
C LYS A 24 12.52 25.69 -4.51
N ASP A 25 11.65 26.67 -4.67
CA ASP A 25 12.02 28.09 -4.64
C ASP A 25 12.51 28.50 -3.24
N THR A 26 11.86 27.99 -2.19
CA THR A 26 12.28 28.23 -0.80
C THR A 26 13.68 27.66 -0.56
N LEU A 27 13.94 26.41 -0.97
CA LEU A 27 15.26 25.80 -0.85
C LEU A 27 16.31 26.55 -1.67
N GLU A 28 15.99 26.99 -2.89
CA GLU A 28 16.88 27.78 -3.73
C GLU A 28 17.20 29.15 -3.10
N SER A 29 16.22 29.82 -2.47
CA SER A 29 16.39 31.12 -1.80
C SER A 29 17.21 31.09 -0.51
N LEU A 30 17.44 29.90 0.08
CA LEU A 30 18.29 29.78 1.27
C LEU A 30 19.71 30.27 0.94
N GLU A 31 20.23 31.26 1.67
CA GLU A 31 21.61 31.75 1.57
C GLU A 31 22.60 30.78 2.23
N LEU A 32 22.67 29.56 1.70
CA LEU A 32 23.58 28.51 2.12
C LEU A 32 24.56 28.15 1.01
N PRO A 33 25.82 27.78 1.33
CA PRO A 33 26.73 27.19 0.37
C PRO A 33 26.08 26.00 -0.34
N ARG A 34 26.27 25.92 -1.67
CA ARG A 34 25.60 24.92 -2.52
C ARG A 34 25.74 23.49 -2.00
N ASN A 35 26.95 23.09 -1.63
CA ASN A 35 27.21 21.72 -1.19
C ASN A 35 26.52 21.41 0.14
N GLU A 36 26.52 22.35 1.08
CA GLU A 36 25.85 22.20 2.37
C GLU A 36 24.33 22.13 2.21
N LYS A 37 23.75 22.94 1.32
CA LYS A 37 22.33 22.85 0.97
C LYS A 37 21.95 21.47 0.43
N LEU A 38 22.76 20.95 -0.49
CA LEU A 38 22.53 19.62 -1.08
C LEU A 38 22.69 18.49 -0.05
N ASP A 39 23.68 18.60 0.83
CA ASP A 39 23.95 17.62 1.90
C ASP A 39 22.80 17.56 2.92
N ASN A 40 22.28 18.73 3.32
CA ASN A 40 21.11 18.81 4.21
C ASN A 40 19.85 18.24 3.57
N VAL A 41 19.61 18.51 2.28
CA VAL A 41 18.47 17.92 1.54
C VAL A 41 18.64 16.40 1.41
N ALA A 42 19.85 15.90 1.17
CA ALA A 42 20.13 14.47 1.15
C ALA A 42 19.84 13.81 2.51
N SER A 43 20.34 14.42 3.59
CA SER A 43 20.06 13.98 4.97
C SER A 43 18.57 13.95 5.28
N TRP A 44 17.80 14.94 4.81
CA TRP A 44 16.34 14.95 4.96
C TRP A 44 15.69 13.78 4.20
N ILE A 45 16.12 13.51 2.97
CA ILE A 45 15.60 12.38 2.19
C ILE A 45 15.87 11.05 2.90
N GLU A 46 17.06 10.85 3.46
CA GLU A 46 17.39 9.62 4.21
C GLU A 46 16.50 9.46 5.46
N GLN A 47 16.30 10.54 6.22
CA GLN A 47 15.38 10.53 7.37
C GLN A 47 13.95 10.16 6.93
N ASN A 48 13.48 10.69 5.81
CA ASN A 48 12.17 10.33 5.25
C ASN A 48 12.12 8.85 4.83
N GLN A 49 13.17 8.32 4.21
CA GLN A 49 13.25 6.90 3.85
C GLN A 49 13.20 6.00 5.08
N MET A 50 13.92 6.34 6.15
CA MET A 50 13.86 5.60 7.42
C MET A 50 12.44 5.63 8.02
N LYS A 51 11.80 6.81 8.06
CA LYS A 51 10.41 6.95 8.53
C LYS A 51 9.43 6.12 7.68
N LEU A 52 9.56 6.16 6.36
CA LEU A 52 8.72 5.39 5.43
C LEU A 52 8.86 3.88 5.64
N ASN A 53 10.09 3.39 5.84
CA ASN A 53 10.33 1.97 6.13
C ASN A 53 9.70 1.57 7.47
N TRP A 54 9.90 2.37 8.51
CA TRP A 54 9.27 2.14 9.82
C TRP A 54 7.74 2.13 9.72
N LEU A 55 7.15 3.08 9.00
CA LEU A 55 5.70 3.15 8.78
C LEU A 55 5.18 1.93 8.02
N LYS A 56 5.92 1.47 7.01
CA LYS A 56 5.57 0.27 6.23
C LYS A 56 5.56 -0.97 7.13
N ASP A 57 6.58 -1.13 7.97
CA ASP A 57 6.66 -2.25 8.92
C ASP A 57 5.55 -2.18 9.97
N LYS A 58 5.25 -0.99 10.49
CA LYS A 58 4.13 -0.79 11.42
C LYS A 58 2.79 -1.10 10.80
N LYS A 59 2.56 -0.68 9.55
CA LYS A 59 1.34 -1.00 8.82
C LYS A 59 1.17 -2.51 8.63
N ARG A 60 2.27 -3.22 8.31
CA ARG A 60 2.26 -4.68 8.22
C ARG A 60 1.88 -5.33 9.55
N GLN A 61 2.52 -4.93 10.65
CA GLN A 61 2.21 -5.44 12.00
C GLN A 61 0.74 -5.22 12.38
N LEU A 62 0.21 -4.02 12.14
CA LEU A 62 -1.19 -3.71 12.42
C LEU A 62 -2.15 -4.53 11.57
N SER A 63 -1.84 -4.74 10.29
CA SER A 63 -2.63 -5.59 9.39
C SER A 63 -2.63 -7.06 9.83
N GLU A 64 -1.52 -7.57 10.36
CA GLU A 64 -1.45 -8.91 10.95
C GLU A 64 -2.33 -9.03 12.19
N VAL A 65 -2.30 -8.03 13.08
CA VAL A 65 -3.17 -7.97 14.27
C VAL A 65 -4.65 -7.87 13.87
N GLU A 66 -4.99 -7.01 12.92
CA GLU A 66 -6.35 -6.87 12.36
C GLU A 66 -6.86 -8.22 11.83
N THR A 67 -6.03 -8.91 11.03
CA THR A 67 -6.37 -10.22 10.47
C THR A 67 -6.58 -11.26 11.57
N SER A 68 -5.76 -11.24 12.61
CA SER A 68 -5.89 -12.14 13.76
C SER A 68 -7.21 -11.92 14.50
N ILE A 69 -7.53 -10.66 14.82
CA ILE A 69 -8.79 -10.29 15.50
C ILE A 69 -9.99 -10.69 14.63
N LYS A 70 -9.95 -10.38 13.33
CA LYS A 70 -11.01 -10.77 12.38
C LYS A 70 -11.26 -12.27 12.40
N LYS A 71 -10.19 -13.07 12.29
CA LYS A 71 -10.29 -14.54 12.33
C LYS A 71 -10.83 -15.04 13.67
N GLN A 72 -10.39 -14.45 14.77
CA GLN A 72 -10.91 -14.79 16.09
C GLN A 72 -12.41 -14.49 16.20
N THR A 73 -12.87 -13.33 15.72
CA THR A 73 -14.29 -12.98 15.68
C THR A 73 -15.09 -13.92 14.80
N GLU A 74 -14.60 -14.27 13.62
CA GLU A 74 -15.23 -15.25 12.71
C GLU A 74 -15.41 -16.61 13.41
N ASN A 75 -14.34 -17.13 14.04
CA ASN A 75 -14.39 -18.39 14.79
C ASN A 75 -15.41 -18.34 15.95
N LEU A 76 -15.48 -17.21 16.68
CA LEU A 76 -16.45 -17.03 17.76
C LEU A 76 -17.89 -16.98 17.23
N GLN A 77 -18.11 -16.36 16.07
CA GLN A 77 -19.42 -16.32 15.43
C GLN A 77 -19.86 -17.70 14.95
N GLU A 78 -18.94 -18.48 14.37
CA GLU A 78 -19.17 -19.88 13.98
C GLU A 78 -19.50 -20.73 15.21
N PHE A 79 -18.76 -20.57 16.31
CA PHE A 79 -19.03 -21.25 17.58
C PHE A 79 -20.45 -20.95 18.09
N LEU A 80 -20.86 -19.67 18.13
CA LEU A 80 -22.21 -19.30 18.59
C LEU A 80 -23.29 -19.89 17.69
N THR A 81 -23.08 -19.87 16.38
CA THR A 81 -24.03 -20.43 15.41
C THR A 81 -24.20 -21.93 15.63
N LYS A 82 -23.08 -22.66 15.70
CA LYS A 82 -23.07 -24.10 15.96
C LYS A 82 -23.72 -24.45 17.30
N ALA A 83 -23.43 -23.69 18.36
CA ALA A 83 -24.02 -23.94 19.67
C ALA A 83 -25.55 -23.78 19.67
N ILE A 84 -26.09 -22.83 18.90
CA ILE A 84 -27.53 -22.65 18.76
C ILE A 84 -28.13 -23.79 17.93
N ASP A 85 -27.51 -24.15 16.82
CA ASP A 85 -27.95 -25.24 15.94
C ASP A 85 -27.96 -26.59 16.68
N ASP A 86 -26.89 -26.91 17.41
CA ASP A 86 -26.76 -28.13 18.22
C ASP A 86 -27.81 -28.19 19.35
N SER A 87 -28.26 -27.03 19.85
CA SER A 87 -29.30 -26.95 20.88
C SER A 87 -30.72 -27.24 20.35
N GLY A 88 -30.91 -27.22 19.03
CA GLY A 88 -32.22 -27.34 18.38
C GLY A 88 -33.14 -26.12 18.52
N HIS A 89 -32.69 -25.05 19.19
CA HIS A 89 -33.45 -23.81 19.34
C HIS A 89 -33.20 -22.88 18.15
N LYS A 90 -34.25 -22.17 17.70
CA LYS A 90 -34.12 -21.17 16.63
C LYS A 90 -33.56 -19.83 17.10
N GLU A 91 -33.60 -19.59 18.41
CA GLU A 91 -33.23 -18.35 19.06
C GLU A 91 -32.91 -18.64 20.52
N ILE A 92 -31.84 -18.03 21.05
CA ILE A 92 -31.45 -18.12 22.45
C ILE A 92 -31.37 -16.70 23.00
N GLN A 93 -32.19 -16.40 24.01
CA GLN A 93 -32.09 -15.15 24.76
C GLN A 93 -31.26 -15.37 26.02
N THR A 94 -30.16 -14.62 26.13
CA THR A 94 -29.33 -14.52 27.33
C THR A 94 -29.72 -13.28 28.13
N GLU A 95 -29.13 -13.09 29.30
CA GLU A 95 -29.36 -11.90 30.14
C GLU A 95 -29.17 -10.57 29.38
N ASN A 96 -28.19 -10.52 28.48
CA ASN A 96 -27.79 -9.28 27.80
C ASN A 96 -27.98 -9.30 26.27
N HIS A 97 -28.24 -10.45 25.65
CA HIS A 97 -28.24 -10.58 24.18
C HIS A 97 -29.29 -11.58 23.69
N ILE A 98 -29.86 -11.29 22.52
CA ILE A 98 -30.69 -12.23 21.74
C ILE A 98 -29.82 -12.78 20.61
N LEU A 99 -29.60 -14.09 20.62
CA LEU A 99 -28.78 -14.80 19.65
C LEU A 99 -29.68 -15.55 18.68
N LYS A 100 -29.63 -15.15 17.41
CA LYS A 100 -30.44 -15.73 16.35
C LYS A 100 -29.58 -15.96 15.11
N PRO A 101 -29.29 -17.22 14.73
CA PRO A 101 -28.66 -17.54 13.46
C PRO A 101 -29.51 -17.00 12.31
N ARG A 102 -28.85 -16.40 11.32
CA ARG A 102 -29.51 -15.99 10.08
C ARG A 102 -29.05 -16.91 8.96
N ASN A 103 -30.03 -17.52 8.29
CA ASN A 103 -29.77 -18.29 7.07
C ASN A 103 -29.56 -17.31 5.91
N TYR A 104 -28.31 -17.19 5.48
CA TYR A 104 -27.98 -16.53 4.22
C TYR A 104 -28.19 -17.51 3.06
N LYS A 105 -28.19 -17.00 1.82
CA LYS A 105 -28.10 -17.89 0.66
C LYS A 105 -26.85 -18.75 0.75
N ASP A 106 -26.93 -19.99 0.32
CA ASP A 106 -25.79 -20.90 0.29
C ASP A 106 -24.65 -20.27 -0.53
N SER A 107 -23.43 -20.37 -0.01
CA SER A 107 -22.24 -19.96 -0.73
C SER A 107 -21.86 -21.03 -1.73
N VAL A 108 -21.59 -20.62 -2.97
CA VAL A 108 -21.04 -21.53 -3.99
C VAL A 108 -19.55 -21.69 -3.70
N ILE A 109 -19.15 -22.88 -3.25
CA ILE A 109 -17.75 -23.25 -3.05
C ILE A 109 -17.28 -24.00 -4.30
N VAL A 110 -16.31 -23.43 -5.02
CA VAL A 110 -15.69 -24.08 -6.18
C VAL A 110 -14.42 -24.78 -5.70
N GLU A 111 -14.48 -26.09 -5.54
CA GLU A 111 -13.31 -26.89 -5.11
C GLU A 111 -12.23 -27.00 -6.20
N ALA A 112 -12.64 -27.17 -7.45
CA ALA A 112 -11.74 -27.31 -8.59
C ALA A 112 -12.42 -26.81 -9.87
N THR A 113 -11.94 -25.68 -10.41
CA THR A 113 -12.50 -25.06 -11.63
C THR A 113 -12.45 -25.99 -12.84
N GLU A 114 -11.43 -26.84 -12.95
CA GLU A 114 -11.25 -27.80 -14.05
C GLU A 114 -12.30 -28.92 -14.09
N LYS A 115 -13.00 -29.16 -12.98
CA LYS A 115 -14.10 -30.13 -12.92
C LYS A 115 -15.45 -29.50 -13.31
N LEU A 116 -15.50 -28.18 -13.46
CA LEU A 116 -16.72 -27.49 -13.83
C LEU A 116 -16.98 -27.63 -15.33
N PRO A 117 -18.24 -27.82 -15.74
CA PRO A 117 -18.65 -27.63 -17.13
C PRO A 117 -18.27 -26.25 -17.62
N ILE A 118 -17.97 -26.13 -18.93
CA ILE A 118 -17.49 -24.88 -19.52
C ILE A 118 -18.51 -23.73 -19.40
N ASP A 119 -19.80 -24.05 -19.28
CA ASP A 119 -20.89 -23.09 -19.06
C ASP A 119 -20.74 -22.28 -17.76
N TYR A 120 -20.01 -22.81 -16.77
CA TYR A 120 -19.76 -22.14 -15.49
C TYR A 120 -18.37 -21.50 -15.42
N ILE A 121 -17.58 -21.55 -16.50
CA ILE A 121 -16.21 -21.04 -16.54
C ILE A 121 -16.17 -19.76 -17.38
N VAL A 122 -15.75 -18.65 -16.77
CA VAL A 122 -15.48 -17.40 -17.49
C VAL A 122 -13.97 -17.27 -17.73
N CYS A 123 -13.56 -17.47 -18.99
CA CYS A 123 -12.18 -17.20 -19.41
C CYS A 123 -11.99 -15.70 -19.67
N SER A 124 -11.07 -15.07 -18.95
CA SER A 124 -10.66 -13.68 -19.21
C SER A 124 -9.25 -13.64 -19.79
N GLU A 125 -9.12 -13.15 -21.02
CA GLU A 125 -7.81 -12.91 -21.62
C GLU A 125 -7.24 -11.58 -21.12
N VAL A 126 -6.07 -11.66 -20.46
CA VAL A 126 -5.39 -10.48 -19.95
C VAL A 126 -4.44 -9.93 -21.02
N VAL A 127 -4.90 -8.95 -21.79
CA VAL A 127 -4.05 -8.24 -22.76
C VAL A 127 -3.14 -7.25 -22.03
N LYS A 128 -1.84 -7.54 -22.00
CA LYS A 128 -0.82 -6.66 -21.38
C LYS A 128 0.31 -6.36 -22.36
N PRO A 129 0.79 -5.11 -22.42
CA PRO A 129 1.94 -4.78 -23.24
C PRO A 129 3.20 -5.45 -22.70
N ASN A 130 3.97 -6.11 -23.57
CA ASN A 130 5.28 -6.63 -23.21
C ASN A 130 6.29 -5.47 -23.13
N LYS A 131 6.31 -4.79 -21.97
CA LYS A 131 7.15 -3.61 -21.73
C LYS A 131 8.64 -3.88 -21.93
N LYS A 132 9.11 -5.11 -21.68
CA LYS A 132 10.52 -5.49 -21.86
C LYS A 132 10.90 -5.48 -23.33
N LEU A 133 10.12 -6.17 -24.16
CA LEU A 133 10.32 -6.19 -25.62
C LEU A 133 10.22 -4.79 -26.21
N ILE A 134 9.19 -4.03 -25.80
CA ILE A 134 8.99 -2.63 -26.22
C ILE A 134 10.21 -1.77 -25.87
N TYR A 135 10.74 -1.90 -24.66
CA TYR A 135 11.94 -1.15 -24.24
C TYR A 135 13.17 -1.50 -25.09
N GLU A 136 13.41 -2.79 -25.33
CA GLU A 136 14.55 -3.27 -26.13
C GLU A 136 14.47 -2.77 -27.57
N ASP A 137 13.30 -2.81 -28.19
CA ASP A 137 13.08 -2.35 -29.56
C ASP A 137 13.17 -0.83 -29.69
N LEU A 138 12.58 -0.07 -28.76
CA LEU A 138 12.74 1.39 -28.72
C LEU A 138 14.21 1.80 -28.53
N LYS A 139 14.99 1.05 -27.73
CA LYS A 139 16.43 1.31 -27.53
C LYS A 139 17.26 1.00 -28.78
N LYS A 140 16.82 0.06 -29.62
CA LYS A 140 17.42 -0.24 -30.93
C LYS A 140 17.01 0.75 -32.03
N GLY A 141 16.21 1.77 -31.70
CA GLY A 141 15.76 2.80 -32.64
C GLY A 141 14.52 2.44 -33.44
N LYS A 142 13.84 1.32 -33.15
CA LYS A 142 12.54 1.03 -33.76
C LYS A 142 11.48 1.95 -33.19
N GLN A 143 10.61 2.49 -34.04
CA GLN A 143 9.45 3.24 -33.58
C GLN A 143 8.27 2.30 -33.32
N ILE A 144 7.67 2.41 -32.13
CA ILE A 144 6.48 1.66 -31.74
C ILE A 144 5.37 2.67 -31.46
N LYS A 145 4.31 2.67 -32.28
CA LYS A 145 3.17 3.57 -32.09
C LYS A 145 2.54 3.30 -30.71
N GLY A 146 2.44 4.33 -29.88
CA GLY A 146 1.90 4.23 -28.53
C GLY A 146 2.93 3.94 -27.41
N ALA A 147 4.22 3.85 -27.73
CA ALA A 147 5.28 3.71 -26.72
C ALA A 147 6.46 4.65 -26.99
N HIS A 148 7.00 5.28 -25.94
CA HIS A 148 8.18 6.13 -26.04
C HIS A 148 9.06 5.97 -24.78
N LEU A 149 10.36 6.19 -24.94
CA LEU A 149 11.28 6.24 -23.81
C LEU A 149 11.30 7.66 -23.24
N LYS A 150 10.88 7.80 -21.98
CA LYS A 150 11.09 9.03 -21.20
C LYS A 150 12.38 8.89 -20.40
N ARG A 151 13.25 9.90 -20.45
CA ARG A 151 14.48 9.92 -19.66
C ARG A 151 14.12 9.89 -18.17
N ASN A 152 14.49 8.81 -17.49
CA ASN A 152 14.30 8.63 -16.06
C ASN A 152 15.67 8.67 -15.39
N ARG A 153 16.01 9.80 -14.77
CA ARG A 153 17.25 9.99 -14.02
C ARG A 153 16.89 10.47 -12.63
N ARG A 154 17.49 9.85 -11.62
CA ARG A 154 17.36 10.22 -10.22
C ARG A 154 18.75 10.29 -9.60
N THR A 155 18.91 11.17 -8.62
CA THR A 155 20.11 11.17 -7.78
C THR A 155 20.03 10.00 -6.82
N THR A 156 21.12 9.24 -6.71
CA THR A 156 21.29 8.20 -5.70
C THR A 156 22.11 8.77 -4.56
N ILE A 157 21.61 8.62 -3.34
CA ILE A 157 22.35 8.93 -2.10
C ILE A 157 23.03 7.62 -1.68
N LYS A 158 24.33 7.67 -1.36
CA LYS A 158 25.17 6.52 -1.05
C LYS A 158 25.89 6.73 0.27
#